data_AF-A0A8T1IAY6-F1
#
_entry.id   AF-A0A8T1IAY6-F1
#
_cell.length_a   1.000
_cell.length_b   1.000
_cell.length_c   1.000
_cell.angle_alpha   90.00
_cell.angle_beta   90.00
_cell.angle_gamma   90.00
#
_symmetry.space_group_name_H-M   'P 1'
#
loop_
_entity.id
_entity.type
_entity.pdbx_description
1 polymer ?
#
loop_
_entity_poly.entity_id
_entity_poly.type
_entity_poly.pdbx_seq_one_letter_code
_entity_poly.pdbx_strand_id
1 'polypeptide(L)'
;METGSGLDTEQLEHVKQRKEASCRFLSALFRHGVVEEDTMLRCIEMPLDIRQNLEGDIDLLHPRAVPDEINLNVLCALFESAGSQLESRKNVFVSKCFWLLKCKRSSAVPLSAKLAARVHAVIDLRRGGWDAAATEREKLSVEIAQVVGRKRGRTE
;
A
#
# COMPACT_ATOMS: atom_id res chain seq x y z
N MET A 1 10.80 4.68 -39.72
CA MET A 1 11.62 4.80 -38.50
C MET A 1 10.66 4.99 -37.34
N GLU A 2 10.27 3.91 -36.68
CA GLU A 2 9.40 3.97 -35.50
C GLU A 2 9.93 2.98 -34.47
N THR A 3 10.82 3.47 -33.60
CA THR A 3 11.29 2.75 -32.41
C THR A 3 11.44 3.79 -31.31
N GLY A 4 10.34 4.16 -30.66
CA GLY A 4 10.33 5.27 -29.71
C GLY A 4 9.38 5.16 -28.52
N SER A 5 8.60 4.09 -28.37
CA SER A 5 7.53 4.02 -27.33
C SER A 5 7.73 2.99 -26.21
N GLY A 6 8.68 2.05 -26.35
CA GLY A 6 8.87 0.96 -25.38
C GLY A 6 9.75 1.29 -24.17
N LEU A 7 10.72 2.21 -24.33
CA LEU A 7 11.69 2.55 -23.28
C LEU A 7 11.05 3.33 -22.12
N ASP A 8 10.05 4.17 -22.41
CA ASP A 8 9.37 4.99 -21.40
C ASP A 8 8.43 4.14 -20.52
N THR A 9 7.76 3.15 -21.11
CA THR A 9 6.88 2.21 -20.39
C THR A 9 7.66 1.24 -19.50
N GLU A 10 8.81 0.74 -19.96
CA GLU A 10 9.66 -0.16 -19.16
C GLU A 10 10.27 0.58 -17.96
N GLN A 11 10.79 1.80 -18.18
CA GLN A 11 11.32 2.64 -17.10
C GLN A 11 10.23 2.98 -16.06
N LEU A 12 9.02 3.28 -16.52
CA LEU A 12 7.88 3.57 -15.64
C LEU A 12 7.49 2.37 -14.77
N GLU A 13 7.45 1.17 -15.36
CA GLU A 13 7.19 -0.06 -14.61
C GLU A 13 8.33 -0.38 -13.62
N HIS A 14 9.59 -0.12 -13.97
CA HIS A 14 10.72 -0.25 -13.05
C HIS A 14 10.59 0.70 -11.84
N VAL A 15 10.22 1.97 -12.09
CA VAL A 15 9.99 2.95 -11.00
C VAL A 15 8.87 2.48 -10.09
N LYS A 16 7.75 2.04 -10.66
CA LYS A 16 6.60 1.51 -9.92
C LYS A 16 6.98 0.29 -9.06
N GLN A 17 7.68 -0.69 -9.64
CA GLN A 17 8.15 -1.87 -8.92
C GLN A 17 9.08 -1.51 -7.76
N ARG A 18 10.01 -0.58 -8.00
CA ARG A 18 10.95 -0.11 -6.97
C ARG A 18 10.22 0.60 -5.82
N LYS A 19 9.32 1.53 -6.11
CA LYS A 19 8.52 2.22 -5.09
C LYS A 19 7.69 1.22 -4.27
N GLU A 20 7.08 0.24 -4.93
CA GLU A 20 6.28 -0.78 -4.27
C GLU A 20 7.12 -1.69 -3.37
N ALA A 21 8.30 -2.11 -3.84
CA ALA A 21 9.25 -2.89 -3.04
C ALA A 21 9.74 -2.11 -1.81
N SER A 22 10.08 -0.83 -1.97
CA SER A 22 10.45 0.05 -0.86
C SER A 22 9.35 0.17 0.18
N CYS A 23 8.09 0.34 -0.24
CA CYS A 23 6.97 0.41 0.71
C CYS A 23 6.71 -0.91 1.43
N ARG A 24 6.85 -2.06 0.75
CA ARG A 24 6.77 -3.36 1.42
C ARG A 24 7.87 -3.53 2.47
N PHE A 25 9.09 -3.13 2.13
CA PHE A 25 10.24 -3.20 3.04
C PHE A 25 10.03 -2.32 4.27
N LEU A 26 9.68 -1.04 4.09
CA LEU A 26 9.40 -0.12 5.19
C LEU A 26 8.24 -0.59 6.06
N SER A 27 7.17 -1.09 5.45
CA SER A 27 6.03 -1.66 6.17
C SER A 27 6.44 -2.86 7.02
N ALA A 28 7.35 -3.72 6.54
CA ALA A 28 7.88 -4.83 7.33
C ALA A 28 8.68 -4.33 8.54
N LEU A 29 9.57 -3.34 8.34
CA LEU A 29 10.32 -2.72 9.44
C LEU A 29 9.40 -2.09 10.49
N PHE A 30 8.33 -1.42 10.05
CA PHE A 30 7.32 -0.85 10.95
C PHE A 30 6.62 -1.91 11.79
N ARG A 31 6.20 -3.04 11.18
CA ARG A 31 5.60 -4.16 11.93
C ARG A 31 6.52 -4.76 12.97
N HIS A 32 7.84 -4.68 12.77
CA HIS A 32 8.85 -5.12 13.73
C HIS A 32 9.30 -4.03 14.71
N GLY A 33 8.68 -2.85 14.69
CA GLY A 33 9.01 -1.74 15.60
C GLY A 33 10.35 -1.06 15.30
N VAL A 34 10.95 -1.31 14.14
CA VAL A 34 12.22 -0.68 13.72
C VAL A 34 11.98 0.72 13.15
N VAL A 35 10.84 0.91 12.47
CA VAL A 35 10.42 2.20 11.94
C VAL A 35 9.30 2.75 12.81
N GLU A 36 9.37 4.04 13.11
CA GLU A 36 8.33 4.74 13.88
C GLU A 36 7.13 5.13 13.01
N GLU A 37 5.99 5.36 13.65
CA GLU A 37 4.75 5.74 12.97
C GLU A 37 4.90 7.03 12.16
N ASP A 38 5.51 8.07 12.71
CA ASP A 38 5.73 9.34 12.00
C ASP A 38 6.46 9.14 10.67
N THR A 39 7.39 8.19 10.62
CA THR A 39 8.09 7.85 9.37
C THR A 39 7.15 7.15 8.38
N MET A 40 6.26 6.27 8.86
CA MET A 40 5.23 5.67 8.01
C MET A 40 4.21 6.69 7.51
N LEU A 41 3.78 7.63 8.35
CA LEU A 41 2.87 8.70 7.94
C LEU A 41 3.50 9.56 6.85
N ARG A 42 4.78 9.92 6.98
CA ARG A 42 5.54 10.61 5.91
C ARG A 42 5.59 9.81 4.61
N CYS A 43 5.65 8.48 4.69
CA CYS A 43 5.61 7.62 3.50
C CYS A 43 4.24 7.57 2.82
N ILE A 44 3.17 8.00 3.51
CA ILE A 44 1.83 8.18 2.95
C ILE A 44 1.66 9.61 2.40
N GLU A 45 2.19 10.60 3.11
CA GLU A 45 2.16 12.02 2.74
C GLU A 45 2.84 12.29 1.39
N MET A 46 4.10 11.85 1.23
CA MET A 46 4.89 12.19 0.04
C MET A 46 4.28 11.71 -1.28
N PRO A 47 3.82 10.45 -1.44
CA PRO A 47 3.25 10.01 -2.72
C PRO A 47 1.92 10.70 -3.04
N LEU A 48 1.12 11.03 -2.02
CA LEU A 48 -0.17 11.69 -2.23
C LEU A 48 -0.03 13.20 -2.36
N ASP A 49 1.18 13.73 -2.17
CA ASP A 49 1.47 15.16 -2.18
C ASP A 49 0.55 15.93 -1.21
N ILE A 50 0.41 15.34 -0.02
CA ILE A 50 -0.40 15.86 1.07
C ILE A 50 0.46 16.06 2.31
N ARG A 51 0.00 16.90 3.24
CA ARG A 51 0.56 17.01 4.58
C ARG A 51 -0.53 16.96 5.63
N GLN A 52 -0.19 16.40 6.78
CA GLN A 52 -0.96 16.59 7.99
C GLN A 52 -0.65 17.97 8.58
N ASN A 53 -1.68 18.78 8.80
CA ASN A 53 -1.54 20.06 9.48
C ASN A 53 -1.61 19.89 11.01
N LEU A 54 -1.42 21.00 11.75
CA LEU A 54 -1.41 20.99 13.23
C LEU A 54 -2.75 20.56 13.85
N GLU A 55 -3.84 20.64 13.10
CA GLU A 55 -5.19 20.23 13.50
C GLU A 55 -5.46 18.75 13.15
N GLY A 56 -4.51 18.08 12.50
CA GLY A 56 -4.65 16.71 12.01
C GLY A 56 -5.49 16.61 10.73
N ASP A 57 -5.76 17.73 10.07
CA ASP A 57 -6.37 17.83 8.73
C ASP A 57 -5.35 17.60 7.61
N ILE A 58 -5.88 17.31 6.42
CA ILE A 58 -5.08 17.06 5.22
C ILE A 58 -5.00 18.36 4.42
N ASP A 59 -3.80 18.91 4.31
CA ASP A 59 -3.47 19.97 3.38
C ASP A 59 -2.95 19.35 2.08
N LEU A 60 -3.54 19.74 0.95
CA LEU A 60 -2.98 19.42 -0.36
C LEU A 60 -1.80 20.36 -0.62
N LEU A 61 -0.60 19.80 -0.82
CA LEU A 61 0.58 20.62 -1.14
C LEU A 61 0.40 21.31 -2.51
N HIS A 62 -0.24 20.62 -3.45
CA HIS A 62 -0.66 21.18 -4.73
C HIS A 62 -2.15 20.87 -4.96
N PRO A 63 -3.08 21.81 -4.70
CA PRO A 63 -4.53 21.58 -4.73
C PRO A 63 -5.11 21.05 -6.05
N ARG A 64 -4.35 21.16 -7.15
CA ARG A 64 -4.73 20.65 -8.49
C ARG A 64 -3.99 19.39 -8.88
N ALA A 65 -2.99 18.96 -8.11
CA ALA A 65 -2.28 17.72 -8.37
C ALA A 65 -3.19 16.56 -7.99
N VAL A 66 -3.54 15.76 -8.98
CA VAL A 66 -4.18 14.46 -8.76
C VAL A 66 -3.06 13.45 -8.52
N PRO A 67 -3.05 12.73 -7.39
CA PRO A 67 -2.09 11.64 -7.20
C PRO A 67 -2.19 10.67 -8.38
N ASP A 68 -1.06 10.43 -9.04
CA ASP A 68 -1.00 9.52 -10.16
C ASP A 68 -1.28 8.06 -9.73
N GLU A 69 -1.50 7.19 -10.71
CA GLU A 69 -1.78 5.77 -10.43
C GLU A 69 -0.63 5.06 -9.71
N ILE A 70 0.61 5.50 -9.90
CA ILE A 70 1.78 4.89 -9.26
C ILE A 70 1.74 5.16 -7.76
N ASN A 71 1.47 6.40 -7.38
CA ASN A 71 1.40 6.82 -5.99
C ASN A 71 0.16 6.22 -5.28
N LEU A 72 -0.98 6.12 -5.98
CA LEU A 72 -2.14 5.39 -5.47
C LEU A 72 -1.85 3.90 -5.29
N ASN A 73 -1.12 3.28 -6.21
CA ASN A 73 -0.71 1.88 -6.12
C ASN A 73 0.23 1.65 -4.92
N VAL A 74 1.15 2.58 -4.68
CA VAL A 74 2.05 2.59 -3.52
C VAL A 74 1.27 2.70 -2.21
N LEU A 75 0.27 3.59 -2.15
CA LEU A 75 -0.60 3.73 -0.99
C LEU A 75 -1.34 2.43 -0.67
N CYS A 76 -1.93 1.80 -1.69
CA CYS A 76 -2.59 0.50 -1.52
C CYS A 76 -1.62 -0.56 -0.99
N ALA A 77 -0.41 -0.65 -1.56
CA ALA A 77 0.61 -1.61 -1.12
C ALA A 77 1.01 -1.41 0.36
N LEU A 78 1.09 -0.17 0.82
CA LEU A 78 1.38 0.16 2.21
C LEU A 78 0.24 -0.31 3.13
N PHE A 79 -1.01 -0.02 2.79
CA PHE A 79 -2.16 -0.47 3.59
C PHE A 79 -2.32 -1.99 3.62
N GLU A 80 -2.08 -2.70 2.51
CA GLU A 80 -2.06 -4.17 2.47
C GLU A 80 -1.02 -4.80 3.41
N SER A 81 0.03 -4.04 3.75
CA SER A 81 1.15 -4.53 4.54
C SER A 81 1.07 -4.11 6.00
N ALA A 82 0.80 -2.83 6.27
CA ALA A 82 0.87 -2.22 7.61
C ALA A 82 -0.44 -1.56 8.06
N GLY A 83 -1.52 -1.69 7.29
CA GLY A 83 -2.76 -0.96 7.54
C GLY A 83 -3.41 -1.25 8.90
N SER A 84 -3.36 -2.51 9.37
CA SER A 84 -3.90 -2.87 10.69
C SER A 84 -3.11 -2.24 11.84
N GLN A 85 -1.78 -2.20 11.74
CA GLN A 85 -0.92 -1.56 12.74
C GLN A 85 -1.02 -0.04 12.72
N LEU A 86 -1.30 0.56 11.56
CA LEU A 86 -1.55 2.00 11.43
C LEU A 86 -2.92 2.39 12.00
N GLU A 87 -3.95 1.56 11.82
CA GLU A 87 -5.28 1.82 12.36
C GLU A 87 -5.42 1.53 13.85
N SER A 88 -4.70 0.55 14.41
CA SER A 88 -4.76 0.22 15.83
C SER A 88 -4.39 1.40 16.74
N ARG A 89 -3.63 2.35 16.19
CA ARG A 89 -3.22 3.59 16.86
C ARG A 89 -4.24 4.73 16.74
N LYS A 90 -5.41 4.48 16.14
CA LYS A 90 -6.53 5.43 15.97
C LYS A 90 -6.13 6.75 15.29
N ASN A 91 -5.20 6.68 14.36
CA ASN A 91 -4.70 7.86 13.67
C ASN A 91 -5.76 8.40 12.68
N VAL A 92 -6.22 9.64 12.92
CA VAL A 92 -7.23 10.32 12.10
C VAL A 92 -6.77 10.49 10.66
N PHE A 93 -5.48 10.75 10.44
CA PHE A 93 -4.90 10.92 9.11
C PHE A 93 -5.03 9.65 8.25
N VAL A 94 -4.80 8.48 8.84
CA VAL A 94 -4.99 7.18 8.15
C VAL A 94 -6.43 7.02 7.70
N SER A 95 -7.39 7.38 8.55
CA SER A 95 -8.82 7.34 8.19
C SER A 95 -9.16 8.27 7.02
N LYS A 96 -8.56 9.47 6.97
CA LYS A 96 -8.74 10.42 5.88
C LYS A 96 -8.10 9.93 4.57
N CYS A 97 -6.96 9.26 4.61
CA CYS A 97 -6.35 8.65 3.43
C CYS A 97 -7.26 7.59 2.78
N PHE A 98 -7.97 6.80 3.59
CA PHE A 98 -8.99 5.89 3.09
C PHE A 98 -10.22 6.59 2.52
N TRP A 99 -10.60 7.75 3.06
CA TRP A 99 -11.64 8.57 2.47
C TRP A 99 -11.23 9.06 1.07
N LEU A 100 -9.97 9.48 0.89
CA LEU A 100 -9.43 9.82 -0.43
C LEU A 100 -9.53 8.66 -1.42
N LEU A 101 -9.19 7.43 -1.01
CA LEU A 101 -9.34 6.24 -1.84
C LEU A 101 -10.82 5.99 -2.25
N LYS A 102 -11.77 6.20 -1.33
CA LYS A 102 -13.21 6.11 -1.62
C LYS A 102 -13.65 7.18 -2.62
N CYS A 103 -13.16 8.42 -2.48
CA CYS A 103 -13.45 9.49 -3.44
C CYS A 103 -12.88 9.19 -4.83
N LYS A 104 -11.66 8.66 -4.91
CA LYS A 104 -11.04 8.25 -6.18
C LYS A 104 -11.80 7.12 -6.86
N ARG A 105 -12.33 6.17 -6.09
CA ARG A 105 -13.21 5.11 -6.61
C ARG A 105 -14.50 5.66 -7.26
N SER A 106 -15.01 6.79 -6.77
CA SER A 106 -16.23 7.43 -7.27
C SER A 106 -15.96 8.60 -8.23
N SER A 107 -14.71 8.80 -8.64
CA SER A 107 -14.28 9.90 -9.51
C SER A 107 -14.74 9.69 -10.95
N ALA A 108 -15.00 10.80 -11.65
CA ALA A 108 -15.30 10.79 -13.08
C ALA A 108 -14.11 10.37 -13.95
N VAL A 109 -12.87 10.57 -13.46
CA VAL A 109 -11.66 10.04 -14.08
C VAL A 109 -11.45 8.59 -13.64
N PRO A 110 -11.55 7.60 -14.53
CA PRO A 110 -11.44 6.19 -14.17
C PRO A 110 -9.99 5.80 -13.89
N LEU A 111 -9.80 4.94 -12.89
CA LEU A 111 -8.53 4.25 -12.64
C LEU A 111 -8.38 3.06 -13.61
N SER A 112 -7.14 2.65 -13.88
CA SER A 112 -6.88 1.38 -14.55
C SER A 112 -7.55 0.23 -13.79
N ALA A 113 -8.05 -0.77 -14.53
CA ALA A 113 -8.78 -1.90 -13.94
C ALA A 113 -7.99 -2.60 -12.82
N LYS A 114 -6.67 -2.70 -12.98
CA LYS A 114 -5.76 -3.27 -11.97
C LYS A 114 -5.72 -2.44 -10.70
N LEU A 115 -5.58 -1.12 -10.81
CA LEU A 115 -5.55 -0.24 -9.65
C LEU A 115 -6.92 -0.16 -8.98
N ALA A 116 -8.00 -0.08 -9.75
CA ALA A 116 -9.37 -0.11 -9.24
C ALA A 116 -9.60 -1.36 -8.38
N ALA A 117 -9.29 -2.55 -8.91
CA ALA A 117 -9.41 -3.81 -8.16
C ALA A 117 -8.60 -3.80 -6.86
N ARG A 118 -7.38 -3.23 -6.88
CA ARG A 118 -6.54 -3.10 -5.69
C ARG A 118 -7.13 -2.14 -4.65
N VAL A 119 -7.64 -0.99 -5.08
CA VAL A 119 -8.34 -0.03 -4.21
C VAL A 119 -9.56 -0.68 -3.55
N HIS A 120 -10.34 -1.45 -4.32
CA HIS A 120 -11.46 -2.23 -3.80
C HIS A 120 -11.00 -3.22 -2.72
N ALA A 121 -10.00 -4.03 -3.02
CA ALA A 121 -9.46 -5.03 -2.09
C ALA A 121 -8.98 -4.40 -0.77
N VAL A 122 -8.31 -3.25 -0.83
CA VAL A 122 -7.83 -2.54 0.38
C VAL A 122 -8.97 -1.96 1.21
N ILE A 123 -9.99 -1.38 0.56
CA ILE A 123 -11.18 -0.88 1.26
C ILE A 123 -11.95 -2.02 1.94
N ASP A 124 -12.08 -3.15 1.25
CA ASP A 124 -12.79 -4.32 1.78
C ASP A 124 -11.98 -5.00 2.90
N LEU A 125 -10.64 -5.03 2.79
CA LEU A 125 -9.76 -5.51 3.86
C LEU A 125 -9.95 -4.70 5.15
N ARG A 126 -10.00 -3.36 5.05
CA ARG A 126 -10.28 -2.47 6.18
C ARG A 126 -11.68 -2.73 6.78
N ARG A 127 -12.70 -2.88 5.92
CA ARG A 127 -14.08 -3.18 6.36
C ARG A 127 -14.18 -4.50 7.11
N GLY A 128 -13.41 -5.50 6.69
CA GLY A 128 -13.29 -6.80 7.35
C GLY A 128 -12.41 -6.81 8.61
N GLY A 129 -12.07 -5.64 9.17
CA GLY A 129 -11.27 -5.56 10.39
C GLY A 129 -9.81 -5.97 10.24
N TRP A 130 -9.30 -6.00 9.00
CA TRP A 130 -7.95 -6.51 8.65
C TRP A 130 -7.72 -8.02 8.86
N ASP A 131 -8.71 -8.73 9.38
CA ASP A 131 -8.57 -10.14 9.77
C ASP A 131 -8.47 -11.08 8.56
N ALA A 132 -9.06 -10.73 7.40
CA ALA A 132 -9.04 -11.59 6.22
C ALA A 132 -7.61 -11.85 5.69
N ALA A 133 -6.77 -10.83 5.56
CA ALA A 133 -5.41 -11.00 5.01
C ALA A 133 -4.39 -11.52 6.04
N ALA A 134 -4.59 -11.22 7.33
CA ALA A 134 -3.74 -11.74 8.40
C ALA A 134 -3.95 -13.25 8.56
N THR A 135 -5.22 -13.69 8.59
CA THR A 135 -5.58 -15.11 8.71
C THR A 135 -5.09 -15.93 7.51
N GLU A 136 -5.17 -15.39 6.29
CA GLU A 136 -4.73 -16.11 5.08
C GLU A 136 -3.19 -16.18 4.96
N ARG A 137 -2.46 -15.09 5.29
CA ARG A 137 -0.99 -15.13 5.34
C ARG A 137 -0.48 -16.04 6.43
N GLU A 138 -1.11 -16.04 7.60
CA GLU A 138 -0.73 -16.91 8.71
C GLU A 138 -0.95 -18.38 8.32
N LYS A 139 -2.11 -18.71 7.72
CA LYS A 139 -2.37 -20.04 7.16
C LYS A 139 -1.30 -20.46 6.14
N LEU A 140 -1.00 -19.61 5.15
CA LEU A 140 0.02 -19.91 4.13
C LEU A 140 1.42 -20.05 4.73
N SER A 141 1.76 -19.25 5.74
CA SER A 141 3.07 -19.31 6.43
C SER A 141 3.23 -20.63 7.18
N VAL A 142 2.18 -21.07 7.87
CA VAL A 142 2.12 -22.37 8.55
C VAL A 142 2.23 -23.51 7.54
N GLU A 143 1.52 -23.43 6.41
CA GLU A 143 1.54 -24.45 5.35
C GLU A 143 2.93 -24.58 4.70
N ILE A 144 3.60 -23.46 4.41
CA ILE A 144 4.97 -23.44 3.88
C ILE A 144 5.94 -24.05 4.90
N ALA A 145 5.84 -23.68 6.19
CA ALA A 145 6.68 -24.24 7.24
C ALA A 145 6.51 -25.77 7.37
N GLN A 146 5.29 -26.29 7.23
CA GLN A 146 5.01 -27.72 7.23
C GLN A 146 5.60 -28.44 6.01
N VAL A 147 5.50 -27.85 4.82
CA VAL A 147 6.07 -28.43 3.58
C VAL A 147 7.60 -28.45 3.62
N VAL A 148 8.22 -27.37 4.10
CA VAL A 148 9.68 -27.26 4.25
C VAL A 148 10.19 -28.21 5.34
N GLY A 149 9.50 -28.32 6.47
CA GLY A 149 9.81 -29.28 7.53
C GLY A 149 9.71 -30.74 7.07
N ARG A 150 8.68 -31.10 6.31
CA ARG A 150 8.53 -32.46 5.76
C ARG A 150 9.58 -32.84 4.72
N LYS A 151 10.11 -31.88 3.95
CA LYS A 151 11.21 -32.15 3.00
C LYS A 151 12.55 -32.43 3.69
N ARG A 152 12.78 -31.89 4.90
CA ARG A 152 14.00 -32.15 5.69
C ARG A 152 14.02 -33.52 6.38
N GLY A 153 12.85 -34.12 6.65
CA GLY A 153 12.73 -35.43 7.30
C GLY A 153 12.61 -36.62 6.35
N ARG A 154 12.90 -36.45 5.04
CA ARG A 154 12.77 -37.50 4.00
C ARG A 154 14.09 -37.86 3.31
N THR A 155 15.22 -37.44 3.88
CA THR A 155 16.58 -37.67 3.36
C THR A 155 17.40 -38.58 4.27
N GLU A 156 16.75 -39.55 4.92
CA GLU A 156 17.42 -40.65 5.65
C GLU A 156 16.90 -41.99 5.15
#